data_AF-X1DW87-F1
#
_entry.id   AF-X1DW87-F1
#
_cell.length_a   1.000
_cell.length_b   1.000
_cell.length_c   1.000
_cell.angle_alpha   90.00
_cell.angle_beta   90.00
_cell.angle_gamma   90.00
#
_symmetry.space_group_name_H-M   'P 1'
#
loop_
_entity.id
_entity.type
_entity.pdbx_description
1 polymer ?
#
loop_
_entity_poly.entity_id
_entity_poly.type
_entity_poly.pdbx_seq_one_letter_code
_entity_poly.pdbx_strand_id
1 'polypeptide(L)' 'MLATIMNALGLQNALEKLGVFTRVQTAISMQEVAEPFIRRKAVRHLEKKRVVIFAGGTGNPYFTT' A
#
# COMPACT_ATOMS: atom_id res chain seq x y z
N MET A 1 5.25 -7.86 -9.62
CA MET A 1 4.74 -6.66 -8.90
C MET A 1 3.25 -6.75 -8.57
N LEU A 2 2.35 -7.10 -9.51
CA LEU A 2 0.91 -7.23 -9.24
C LEU A 2 0.54 -8.17 -8.06
N ALA A 3 1.25 -9.30 -7.91
CA ALA A 3 1.04 -10.21 -6.78
C ALA A 3 1.17 -9.53 -5.41
N THR A 4 2.15 -8.64 -5.24
CA THR A 4 2.35 -7.89 -3.99
C THR A 4 1.20 -6.91 -3.73
N ILE A 5 0.59 -6.37 -4.79
CA ILE A 5 -0.57 -5.49 -4.69
C ILE A 5 -1.81 -6.28 -4.28
N MET A 6 -2.04 -7.45 -4.87
CA MET A 6 -3.13 -8.34 -4.47
C MET A 6 -3.01 -8.75 -2.99
N ASN A 7 -1.81 -9.15 -2.56
CA ASN A 7 -1.55 -9.50 -1.16
C ASN A 7 -1.78 -8.30 -0.22
N ALA A 8 -1.35 -7.10 -0.62
CA ALA A 8 -1.54 -5.88 0.18
C ALA A 8 -3.01 -5.52 0.37
N LEU A 9 -3.85 -5.66 -0.66
CA LEU A 9 -5.29 -5.46 -0.56
C LEU A 9 -5.95 -6.49 0.37
N GLY A 10 -5.53 -7.75 0.26
CA GLY A 10 -5.97 -8.82 1.17
C GLY A 10 -5.61 -8.51 2.63
N LEU A 11 -4.37 -8.08 2.87
CA LEU A 11 -3.89 -7.68 4.20
C LEU A 11 -4.60 -6.44 4.73
N GLN A 12 -4.86 -5.43 3.88
CA GLN A 12 -5.64 -4.27 4.26
C GLN A 12 -7.04 -4.67 4.74
N ASN A 13 -7.75 -5.48 3.96
CA ASN A 13 -9.08 -5.98 4.33
C ASN A 13 -9.04 -6.75 5.66
N ALA A 14 -8.02 -7.59 5.88
CA ALA A 14 -7.86 -8.31 7.13
C ALA A 14 -7.64 -7.37 8.33
N LEU A 15 -6.79 -6.35 8.18
CA LEU A 15 -6.51 -5.36 9.23
C LEU A 15 -7.71 -4.46 9.52
N GLU A 16 -8.43 -4.01 8.48
CA GLU A 16 -9.62 -3.17 8.63
C GLU A 16 -10.75 -3.94 9.34
N LYS A 17 -10.90 -5.25 9.10
CA LYS A 17 -11.80 -6.12 9.89
C LYS A 17 -11.45 -6.20 11.37
N LEU A 18 -10.19 -5.96 11.73
CA LEU A 18 -9.72 -5.88 13.12
C LEU A 18 -9.77 -4.45 13.69
N GLY A 19 -10.38 -3.50 12.97
CA GLY A 19 -10.45 -2.09 13.38
C GLY A 19 -9.16 -1.30 13.19
N VAL A 20 -8.17 -1.85 12.48
CA VAL A 20 -6.88 -1.18 12.23
C VAL A 20 -6.99 -0.34 10.96
N PHE A 21 -6.91 0.98 11.12
CA PHE A 21 -6.91 1.91 9.98
C PHE A 21 -5.68 1.69 9.10
N THR A 22 -5.91 1.21 7.88
CA THR A 22 -4.85 0.77 6.98
C THR A 22 -4.96 1.44 5.61
N ARG A 23 -3.84 1.69 4.92
CA ARG A 23 -3.81 2.17 3.53
C ARG A 23 -2.78 1.42 2.73
N VAL A 24 -3.14 1.08 1.49
CA VAL A 24 -2.21 0.51 0.50
C VAL A 24 -1.73 1.63 -0.41
N GLN A 25 -0.40 1.73 -0.55
CA GLN A 25 0.24 2.63 -1.50
C GLN A 25 1.11 1.85 -2.48
N THR A 26 1.01 2.15 -3.77
CA THR A 26 1.67 1.37 -4.84
C THR A 26 2.69 2.19 -5.62
N ALA A 27 3.80 1.55 -6.00
CA ALA A 27 4.77 2.15 -6.93
C ALA A 27 4.24 2.24 -8.37
N ILE A 28 3.25 1.40 -8.73
CA ILE A 28 2.55 1.42 -10.01
C ILE A 28 1.18 2.05 -9.81
N SER A 29 0.87 3.11 -10.56
CA SER A 29 -0.43 3.80 -10.44
C SER A 29 -1.58 2.90 -10.90
N MET A 30 -2.57 2.69 -10.03
CA MET A 30 -3.77 1.92 -10.29
C MET A 30 -4.95 2.63 -9.62
N GLN A 31 -5.44 3.71 -10.24
CA GLN A 31 -6.34 4.69 -9.61
C GLN A 31 -7.59 4.08 -8.95
N GLU A 32 -8.20 3.06 -9.57
CA GLU A 32 -9.41 2.40 -9.06
C GLU A 32 -9.15 1.45 -7.88
N VAL A 33 -7.88 1.10 -7.60
CA VAL A 33 -7.53 -0.04 -6.76
C VAL A 33 -6.68 0.35 -5.54
N ALA A 34 -5.71 1.24 -5.72
CA ALA A 34 -4.81 1.64 -4.63
C ALA A 34 -4.26 3.06 -4.83
N GLU A 35 -3.87 3.70 -3.73
CA GLU A 35 -3.28 5.02 -3.79
C GLU A 35 -1.87 4.94 -4.40
N PRO A 36 -1.49 5.82 -5.36
CA PRO A 36 -0.09 5.89 -5.78
C PRO A 36 0.80 6.34 -4.62
N PHE A 37 1.99 5.74 -4.51
CA PHE A 37 2.95 6.12 -3.49
C PHE A 37 3.36 7.59 -3.66
N ILE A 38 3.08 8.38 -2.62
CA ILE A 38 3.55 9.75 -2.49
C ILE A 38 4.09 9.88 -1.07
N ARG A 39 5.40 10.10 -0.92
CA ARG A 39 6.08 10.16 0.38
C ARG A 39 5.35 11.05 1.40
N ARG A 40 4.91 12.25 0.99
CA ARG A 40 4.17 13.17 1.87
C ARG A 40 2.83 12.60 2.35
N LYS A 41 2.12 11.85 1.51
CA LYS A 41 0.89 11.16 1.92
C LYS A 41 1.19 10.04 2.91
N ALA A 42 2.19 9.19 2.62
CA ALA A 42 2.63 8.12 3.53
C ALA A 42 2.93 8.68 4.94
N VAL A 43 3.76 9.73 5.01
CA VAL A 43 4.10 10.39 6.28
C VAL A 43 2.83 10.89 7.00
N ARG A 44 1.88 11.51 6.29
CA ARG A 44 0.61 11.96 6.89
C ARG A 44 -0.26 10.80 7.42
N HIS A 45 -0.21 9.62 6.80
CA HIS A 45 -0.88 8.43 7.33
C HIS A 45 -0.22 7.94 8.61
N LEU A 46 1.12 7.93 8.65
CA LEU A 46 1.89 7.55 9.82
C LEU A 46 1.68 8.52 11.00
N GLU A 47 1.64 9.83 10.76
CA GLU A 47 1.30 10.85 11.78
C GLU A 47 -0.09 10.60 12.40
N LYS A 48 -1.03 10.07 11.61
CA LYS A 48 -2.38 9.69 12.05
C LYS A 48 -2.44 8.28 12.66
N LYS A 49 -1.29 7.65 12.94
CA LYS A 49 -1.17 6.28 13.48
C LYS A 49 -1.88 5.20 12.64
N ARG A 50 -1.89 5.37 11.32
CA ARG A 50 -2.44 4.39 10.38
C ARG A 50 -1.35 3.45 9.90
N VAL A 51 -1.70 2.19 9.66
CA VAL A 51 -0.81 1.25 8.97
C VAL A 51 -0.73 1.63 7.50
N VAL A 52 0.49 1.69 6.95
CA VAL A 52 0.72 1.95 5.52
C VAL A 52 1.42 0.73 4.94
N ILE A 53 0.77 0.07 3.98
CA ILE A 53 1.30 -1.08 3.25
C ILE A 53 1.84 -0.58 1.91
N PHE A 54 3.13 -0.79 1.66
CA PHE A 54 3.74 -0.49 0.37
C PHE A 54 3.70 -1.73 -0.52
N ALA A 55 3.22 -1.58 -1.74
CA ALA A 55 3.09 -2.66 -2.70
C ALA A 55 3.57 -2.26 -4.10
N GLY A 56 3.79 -3.26 -4.96
CA GLY A 56 4.39 -3.05 -6.26
C GLY A 56 5.92 -2.88 -6.23
N GLY A 57 6.57 -3.11 -5.08
CA GLY A 57 8.02 -2.97 -4.92
C GLY A 57 8.51 -1.58 -5.30
N THR A 58 9.60 -1.52 -6.06
CA THR A 58 10.12 -0.26 -6.62
C THR A 58 9.39 0.21 -7.87
N GLY A 59 8.46 -0.59 -8.42
CA GLY A 59 7.83 -0.34 -9.71
C GLY A 59 8.68 -0.74 -10.92
N ASN A 60 9.91 -1.22 -10.70
CA ASN A 60 10.87 -1.54 -11.76
C ASN A 60 11.14 -3.06 -11.87
N PRO A 61 11.27 -3.62 -13.10
CA PRO A 61 11.78 -4.97 -13.30
C PRO A 61 13.19 -5.15 -12.72
N TYR A 62 13.58 -6.39 -12.42
CA TYR A 62 14.89 -6.77 -11.85
C TYR A 62 15.13 -6.36 -10.38
N PHE A 63 14.11 -5.88 -9.68
CA PHE A 63 14.15 -5.62 -8.23
C PHE A 63 13.28 -6.61 -7.46
N THR A 64 13.68 -6.90 -6.21
CA THR A 64 12.87 -7.67 -5.24
C THR A 64 12.17 -6.72 -4.27
N THR A 65 11.11 -7.21 -3.64
CA THR A 65 10.43 -6.53 -2.53
C THR A 65 11.09 -6.81 -1.20
#